data_AF-A0A5M3Y2D8-F1
#
_entry.id   AF-A0A5M3Y2D8-F1
#
_cell.length_a   1.000
_cell.length_b   1.000
_cell.length_c   1.000
_cell.angle_alpha   90.00
_cell.angle_beta   90.00
_cell.angle_gamma   90.00
#
_symmetry.space_group_name_H-M   'P 1'
#
loop_
_entity.id
_entity.type
_entity.pdbx_description
1 polymer ?
#
loop_
_entity_poly.entity_id
_entity_poly.type
_entity_poly.pdbx_seq_one_letter_code
_entity_poly.pdbx_strand_id
1 'polypeptide(L)'
;MNLRRHAGAVISAGLLALPLVLLTGTSASADTNCGSWPGNGIADHDVKTLTVTHGGRTIKIALVNQRLSDHSFAAIRSNYRSGDQTWVDRSYDGGKNWTQCGPFNSQFSNDLNNLGNHMRACARFNGASFCTGWYKDTD
;
A
#
# COMPACT_ATOMS: atom_id res chain seq x y z
N MET A 1 -60.61 7.86 -37.75
CA MET A 1 -59.43 8.46 -38.41
C MET A 1 -58.21 8.26 -37.52
N ASN A 2 -57.13 7.76 -38.12
CA ASN A 2 -55.93 7.20 -37.50
C ASN A 2 -55.09 8.23 -36.73
N LEU A 3 -54.51 7.84 -35.60
CA LEU A 3 -53.21 8.38 -35.18
C LEU A 3 -52.28 7.26 -34.68
N ARG A 4 -51.05 7.35 -35.17
CA ARG A 4 -50.07 6.29 -35.40
C ARG A 4 -49.32 5.85 -34.13
N ARG A 5 -48.91 4.58 -34.14
CA ARG A 5 -47.86 3.99 -33.29
C ARG A 5 -46.51 4.63 -33.56
N HIS A 6 -45.73 4.91 -32.52
CA HIS A 6 -44.26 4.99 -32.55
C HIS A 6 -43.77 4.38 -31.22
N ALA A 7 -43.38 3.11 -31.21
CA ALA A 7 -42.02 2.59 -31.43
C ALA A 7 -41.05 3.05 -30.32
N GLY A 8 -40.75 2.10 -29.42
CA GLY A 8 -39.92 2.29 -28.24
C GLY A 8 -38.45 2.53 -28.55
N ALA A 9 -37.79 3.24 -27.64
CA ALA A 9 -36.35 3.43 -27.63
C ALA A 9 -35.72 2.44 -26.63
N VAL A 10 -34.97 1.47 -27.16
CA VAL A 10 -34.03 0.65 -26.39
C VAL A 10 -32.75 1.47 -26.27
N ILE A 11 -32.46 2.01 -25.08
CA ILE A 11 -31.18 2.67 -24.79
C ILE A 11 -30.21 1.58 -24.34
N SER A 12 -29.38 1.13 -25.28
CA SER A 12 -28.23 0.28 -25.00
C SER A 12 -27.21 1.07 -24.18
N ALA A 13 -27.12 0.80 -22.88
CA ALA A 13 -26.06 1.33 -22.03
C ALA A 13 -24.73 0.64 -22.39
N GLY A 14 -23.86 1.36 -23.09
CA GLY A 14 -22.51 0.92 -23.41
C GLY A 14 -21.67 0.75 -22.14
N LEU A 15 -21.09 -0.44 -22.00
CA LEU A 15 -20.08 -0.75 -20.98
C LEU A 15 -18.85 0.15 -21.21
N LEU A 16 -18.65 1.10 -20.30
CA LEU A 16 -17.38 1.84 -20.17
C LEU A 16 -16.32 0.88 -19.64
N ALA A 17 -15.54 0.28 -20.54
CA ALA A 17 -14.32 -0.44 -20.19
C ALA A 17 -13.27 0.58 -19.75
N LEU A 18 -13.10 0.76 -18.44
CA LEU A 18 -11.97 1.48 -17.86
C LEU A 18 -10.68 0.69 -18.17
N PRO A 19 -9.63 1.33 -18.72
CA PRO A 19 -8.34 0.68 -18.87
C PRO A 19 -7.74 0.45 -17.47
N LEU A 20 -7.63 -0.82 -17.09
CA LEU A 20 -6.93 -1.23 -15.88
C LEU A 20 -5.43 -0.98 -16.12
N VAL A 21 -4.91 0.16 -15.65
CA VAL A 21 -3.48 0.43 -15.65
C VAL A 21 -2.83 -0.53 -14.66
N LEU A 22 -2.29 -1.63 -15.18
CA LEU A 22 -1.43 -2.54 -14.43
C LEU A 22 -0.09 -1.83 -14.21
N LEU A 23 0.03 -1.14 -13.07
CA LEU A 23 1.33 -0.72 -12.56
C LEU A 23 2.12 -1.98 -12.20
N THR A 24 2.89 -2.50 -13.16
CA THR A 24 3.94 -3.49 -12.87
C THR A 24 5.03 -2.78 -12.08
N GLY A 25 4.89 -2.79 -10.75
CA GLY A 25 5.94 -2.27 -9.87
C GLY A 25 7.26 -2.99 -10.14
N THR A 26 8.37 -2.24 -10.13
CA THR A 26 9.70 -2.83 -10.14
C THR A 26 9.82 -3.78 -8.94
N SER A 27 10.30 -5.00 -9.22
CA SER A 27 10.57 -6.01 -8.19
C SER A 27 11.53 -5.41 -7.16
N ALA A 28 11.18 -5.47 -5.88
CA ALA A 28 12.06 -5.00 -4.83
C ALA A 28 13.15 -6.04 -4.54
N SER A 29 14.42 -5.61 -4.41
CA SER A 29 15.51 -6.47 -3.92
C SER A 29 15.40 -6.65 -2.41
N ALA A 30 15.86 -7.77 -1.84
CA ALA A 30 15.84 -7.93 -0.38
C ALA A 30 16.87 -6.99 0.29
N ASP A 31 16.47 -6.29 1.35
CA ASP A 31 17.38 -5.51 2.19
C ASP A 31 18.08 -6.43 3.19
N THR A 32 19.39 -6.21 3.38
CA THR A 32 20.18 -6.92 4.38
C THR A 32 20.16 -6.24 5.74
N ASN A 33 19.76 -4.96 5.82
CA ASN A 33 19.71 -4.20 7.06
C ASN A 33 18.27 -3.77 7.37
N CYS A 34 17.56 -4.71 7.98
CA CYS A 34 16.12 -4.61 8.14
C CYS A 34 15.64 -3.93 9.44
N GLY A 35 16.53 -3.27 10.18
CA GLY A 35 16.27 -2.91 11.56
C GLY A 35 16.00 -4.15 12.43
N SER A 36 16.08 -3.99 13.74
CA SER A 36 15.87 -5.11 14.67
C SER A 36 14.67 -4.92 15.59
N TRP A 37 14.09 -3.71 15.65
CA TRP A 37 12.99 -3.42 16.54
C TRP A 37 11.67 -3.48 15.79
N PRO A 38 10.67 -4.24 16.29
CA PRO A 38 9.35 -4.18 15.69
C PRO A 38 8.77 -2.78 15.88
N GLY A 39 8.14 -2.23 14.84
CA GLY A 39 7.32 -1.05 14.97
C GLY A 39 6.27 -1.26 16.07
N ASN A 40 6.07 -0.25 16.90
CA ASN A 40 5.09 -0.30 17.98
C ASN A 40 3.79 0.40 17.56
N GLY A 41 2.66 -0.05 18.08
CA GLY A 41 1.36 0.56 17.80
C GLY A 41 1.15 1.95 18.43
N ILE A 42 2.16 2.51 19.09
CA ILE A 42 2.09 3.76 19.87
C ILE A 42 2.40 4.98 18.98
N ALA A 43 3.11 4.78 17.87
CA ALA A 43 3.38 5.85 16.91
C ALA A 43 2.14 6.10 16.01
N ASP A 44 1.61 7.32 16.07
CA ASP A 44 0.35 7.71 15.42
C ASP A 44 0.53 8.58 14.16
N HIS A 45 1.76 8.89 13.75
CA HIS A 45 1.98 9.73 12.56
C HIS A 45 2.02 8.90 11.29
N ASP A 46 0.83 8.49 10.82
CA ASP A 46 0.63 7.93 9.49
C ASP A 46 0.98 9.00 8.42
N VAL A 47 2.15 8.90 7.79
CA VAL A 47 2.59 9.87 6.75
C VAL A 47 2.11 9.50 5.35
N LYS A 48 1.79 8.22 5.13
CA LYS A 48 1.14 7.70 3.92
C LYS A 48 0.22 6.56 4.30
N THR A 49 -0.93 6.48 3.63
CA THR A 49 -1.90 5.41 3.85
C THR A 49 -2.49 4.92 2.54
N LEU A 50 -2.88 3.64 2.51
CA LEU A 50 -3.65 3.04 1.43
C LEU A 50 -4.77 2.19 2.04
N THR A 51 -6.01 2.42 1.61
CA THR A 51 -7.11 1.48 1.89
C THR A 51 -7.36 0.66 0.65
N VAL A 52 -7.33 -0.66 0.78
CA VAL A 52 -7.43 -1.58 -0.35
C VAL A 52 -8.35 -2.75 -0.03
N THR A 53 -9.17 -3.13 -1.01
CA THR A 53 -10.07 -4.29 -0.95
C THR A 53 -9.58 -5.37 -1.91
N HIS A 54 -9.31 -6.58 -1.39
CA HIS A 54 -8.93 -7.73 -2.20
C HIS A 54 -9.44 -9.05 -1.58
N GLY A 55 -9.95 -9.97 -2.40
CA GLY A 55 -10.51 -11.23 -1.92
C GLY A 55 -11.61 -11.05 -0.85
N GLY A 56 -12.47 -10.04 -1.02
CA GLY A 56 -13.59 -9.75 -0.09
C GLY A 56 -13.19 -9.13 1.26
N ARG A 57 -11.92 -8.77 1.47
CA ARG A 57 -11.44 -8.10 2.69
C ARG A 57 -10.87 -6.73 2.36
N THR A 58 -11.20 -5.73 3.18
CA THR A 58 -10.64 -4.38 3.12
C THR A 58 -9.68 -4.16 4.27
N ILE A 59 -8.45 -3.72 3.99
CA ILE A 59 -7.45 -3.35 5.01
C ILE A 59 -6.97 -1.91 4.78
N LYS A 60 -6.51 -1.25 5.86
CA LYS A 60 -5.77 0.02 5.80
C LYS A 60 -4.28 -0.26 6.07
N ILE A 61 -3.43 0.08 5.11
CA ILE A 61 -1.96 0.05 5.22
C ILE A 61 -1.49 1.47 5.53
N ALA A 62 -0.52 1.61 6.43
CA ALA A 62 0.07 2.89 6.77
C ALA A 62 1.60 2.79 6.81
N LEU A 63 2.27 3.80 6.26
CA LEU A 63 3.64 4.13 6.60
C LEU A 63 3.59 5.07 7.79
N VAL A 64 4.12 4.59 8.91
CA VAL A 64 4.16 5.33 10.16
C VAL A 64 5.55 5.93 10.30
N ASN A 65 5.62 7.25 10.45
CA ASN A 65 6.85 7.95 10.79
C ASN A 65 6.88 8.17 12.31
N GLN A 66 7.92 7.70 12.98
CA GLN A 66 8.05 7.92 14.41
C GLN A 66 8.64 9.31 14.63
N ARG A 67 7.86 10.38 14.76
CA ARG A 67 8.38 11.77 14.88
C ARG A 67 9.55 12.05 15.85
N LEU A 68 9.80 11.17 16.83
CA LEU A 68 10.88 11.31 17.81
C LEU A 68 12.15 10.49 17.45
N SER A 69 12.11 9.73 16.36
CA SER A 69 13.20 8.93 15.83
C SER A 69 13.19 9.07 14.31
N ASP A 70 14.36 9.13 13.67
CA ASP A 70 14.44 9.21 12.20
C ASP A 70 14.08 7.86 11.55
N HIS A 71 12.94 7.27 11.92
CA HIS A 71 12.57 5.89 11.70
C HIS A 71 11.11 5.78 11.25
N SER A 72 10.86 4.85 10.34
CA SER A 72 9.53 4.54 9.85
C SER A 72 9.30 3.04 9.78
N PHE A 73 8.05 2.63 9.91
CA PHE A 73 7.62 1.24 9.78
C PHE A 73 6.28 1.15 9.06
N ALA A 74 5.98 -0.04 8.53
CA ALA A 74 4.70 -0.35 7.91
C ALA A 74 3.73 -0.92 8.95
N ALA A 75 2.46 -0.54 8.87
CA ALA A 75 1.41 -1.02 9.74
C ALA A 75 0.15 -1.39 8.95
N ILE A 76 -0.49 -2.51 9.28
CA ILE A 76 -1.89 -2.78 8.92
C ILE A 76 -2.76 -2.22 10.05
N ARG A 77 -3.39 -1.07 9.83
CA ARG A 77 -4.20 -0.37 10.84
C ARG A 77 -5.58 -0.98 11.04
N SER A 78 -6.09 -1.76 10.10
CA SER A 78 -7.41 -2.39 10.22
C SER A 78 -7.48 -3.76 9.55
N ASN A 79 -8.31 -4.65 10.12
CA ASN A 79 -8.62 -5.98 9.59
C ASN A 79 -7.40 -6.89 9.33
N TYR A 80 -6.33 -6.69 10.11
CA TYR A 80 -5.21 -7.62 10.18
C TYR A 80 -5.70 -9.02 10.58
N ARG A 81 -5.14 -10.05 9.96
CA ARG A 81 -5.34 -11.44 10.33
C ARG A 81 -3.99 -12.14 10.40
N SER A 82 -3.91 -13.18 11.23
CA SER A 82 -2.74 -14.05 11.27
C SER A 82 -2.43 -14.59 9.86
N GLY A 83 -1.16 -14.50 9.47
CA GLY A 83 -0.69 -14.85 8.13
C GLY A 83 -0.60 -13.67 7.15
N ASP A 84 -1.18 -12.50 7.48
CA ASP A 84 -0.87 -11.29 6.74
C ASP A 84 0.58 -10.87 6.99
N GLN A 85 1.17 -10.25 5.97
CA GLN A 85 2.55 -9.82 5.97
C GLN A 85 2.64 -8.31 5.81
N THR A 86 3.60 -7.70 6.50
CA THR A 86 3.94 -6.27 6.38
C THR A 86 5.42 -6.06 6.19
N TRP A 87 5.79 -5.04 5.42
CA TRP A 87 7.17 -4.64 5.21
C TRP A 87 7.26 -3.19 4.76
N VAL A 88 8.46 -2.66 4.76
CA VAL A 88 8.76 -1.37 4.13
C VAL A 88 9.63 -1.61 2.91
N ASP A 89 9.29 -0.95 1.81
CA ASP A 89 10.24 -0.78 0.72
C ASP A 89 10.94 0.57 0.86
N ARG A 90 12.25 0.57 0.72
CA ARG A 90 13.10 1.77 0.71
C ARG A 90 13.70 1.99 -0.66
N SER A 91 13.82 3.24 -1.08
CA SER A 91 14.49 3.62 -2.31
C SER A 91 15.53 4.69 -2.02
N TYR A 92 16.72 4.43 -2.57
CA TYR A 92 17.90 5.29 -2.49
C TYR A 92 18.04 6.21 -3.71
N ASP A 93 17.16 6.06 -4.72
CA ASP A 93 17.28 6.72 -6.03
C ASP A 93 16.01 7.45 -6.48
N GLY A 94 15.18 7.88 -5.52
CA GLY A 94 13.98 8.68 -5.79
C GLY A 94 12.76 7.86 -6.21
N GLY A 95 12.69 6.58 -5.80
CA GLY A 95 11.58 5.68 -6.07
C GLY A 95 11.68 4.90 -7.38
N LYS A 96 12.83 4.92 -8.05
CA LYS A 96 13.05 4.16 -9.29
C LYS A 96 13.27 2.68 -8.99
N ASN A 97 14.15 2.40 -8.03
CA ASN A 97 14.41 1.07 -7.52
C ASN A 97 14.04 0.99 -6.04
N TRP A 98 13.57 -0.19 -5.63
CA TRP A 98 13.11 -0.45 -4.28
C TRP A 98 13.87 -1.62 -3.68
N THR A 99 14.18 -1.51 -2.40
CA THR A 99 14.75 -2.56 -1.58
C THR A 99 13.76 -2.85 -0.47
N GLN A 100 13.27 -4.08 -0.42
CA GLN A 100 12.28 -4.60 0.49
C GLN A 100 12.95 -5.03 1.79
N CYS A 101 12.52 -4.44 2.89
CA CYS A 101 12.83 -4.95 4.21
C CYS A 101 11.64 -5.71 4.81
N GLY A 102 11.69 -7.04 4.73
CA GLY A 102 10.64 -7.98 5.13
C GLY A 102 10.45 -9.07 4.07
N PRO A 103 9.31 -9.79 4.04
CA PRO A 103 8.10 -9.55 4.81
C PRO A 103 8.13 -10.11 6.23
N PHE A 104 7.40 -9.45 7.13
CA PHE A 104 7.17 -9.93 8.50
C PHE A 104 5.73 -10.41 8.64
N ASN A 105 5.50 -11.60 9.22
CA ASN A 105 4.17 -12.14 9.50
C ASN A 105 3.57 -11.47 10.75
N SER A 106 3.38 -10.15 10.68
CA SER A 106 3.01 -9.30 11.80
C SER A 106 2.13 -8.16 11.29
N GLN A 107 1.40 -7.52 12.21
CA GLN A 107 0.66 -6.29 11.91
C GLN A 107 1.61 -5.11 11.63
N PHE A 108 2.83 -5.18 12.17
CA PHE A 108 3.85 -4.16 12.07
C PHE A 108 5.14 -4.76 11.51
N SER A 109 5.81 -4.03 10.61
CA SER A 109 7.19 -4.36 10.21
C SER A 109 8.18 -3.93 11.28
N ASN A 110 9.44 -4.28 11.09
CA ASN A 110 10.53 -3.62 11.80
C ASN A 110 10.57 -2.12 11.44
N ASP A 111 11.08 -1.33 12.38
CA ASP A 111 11.40 0.07 12.18
C ASP A 111 12.71 0.23 11.40
N LEU A 112 12.77 1.29 10.62
CA LEU A 112 13.83 1.50 9.65
C LEU A 112 14.17 2.96 9.56
N ASN A 113 15.46 3.29 9.59
CA ASN A 113 15.89 4.67 9.44
C ASN A 113 15.36 5.27 8.11
N ASN A 114 14.65 6.40 8.19
CA ASN A 114 13.98 7.03 7.06
C ASN A 114 14.67 8.28 6.52
N LEU A 115 15.68 8.79 7.23
CA LEU A 115 16.33 10.06 6.91
C LEU A 115 16.95 10.03 5.52
N GLY A 116 16.54 10.96 4.66
CA GLY A 116 17.07 11.09 3.30
C GLY A 116 16.61 9.98 2.33
N ASN A 117 15.83 8.99 2.78
CA ASN A 117 15.40 7.84 1.99
C ASN A 117 13.92 7.95 1.62
N HIS A 118 13.55 7.45 0.44
CA HIS A 118 12.14 7.33 0.07
C HIS A 118 11.63 6.00 0.58
N MET A 119 10.52 6.00 1.31
CA MET A 119 9.94 4.80 1.90
C MET A 119 8.47 4.68 1.55
N ARG A 120 8.00 3.44 1.40
CA ARG A 120 6.58 3.11 1.29
C ARG A 120 6.27 1.89 2.15
N ALA A 121 5.10 1.90 2.77
CA ALA A 121 4.62 0.76 3.51
C ALA A 121 3.93 -0.21 2.58
N CYS A 122 4.14 -1.50 2.79
CA CYS A 122 3.55 -2.54 1.99
C CYS A 122 2.97 -3.63 2.88
N ALA A 123 1.95 -4.31 2.34
CA ALA A 123 1.35 -5.46 2.96
C ALA A 123 0.98 -6.52 1.92
N ARG A 124 1.01 -7.78 2.34
CA ARG A 124 0.48 -8.91 1.58
C ARG A 124 -0.63 -9.56 2.37
N PHE A 125 -1.76 -9.72 1.70
CA PHE A 125 -2.95 -10.32 2.26
C PHE A 125 -3.74 -11.00 1.15
N ASN A 126 -4.36 -12.15 1.45
CA ASN A 126 -5.09 -12.96 0.46
C ASN A 126 -4.25 -13.26 -0.82
N GLY A 127 -2.93 -13.42 -0.67
CA GLY A 127 -2.01 -13.74 -1.77
C GLY A 127 -1.55 -12.55 -2.64
N ALA A 128 -2.11 -11.35 -2.47
CA ALA A 128 -1.72 -10.16 -3.24
C ALA A 128 -0.96 -9.15 -2.38
N SER A 129 -0.04 -8.42 -3.02
CA SER A 129 0.81 -7.41 -2.37
C SER A 129 0.38 -6.01 -2.79
N PHE A 130 0.33 -5.10 -1.83
CA PHE A 130 -0.08 -3.71 -2.04
C PHE A 130 0.83 -2.78 -1.25
N CYS A 131 1.18 -1.64 -1.84
CA CYS A 131 2.03 -0.64 -1.22
C CYS A 131 1.37 0.73 -1.25
N THR A 132 1.62 1.54 -0.24
CA THR A 132 1.26 2.96 -0.22
C THR A 132 2.03 3.73 -1.30
N GLY A 133 1.65 5.00 -1.51
CA GLY A 133 2.59 5.97 -2.07
C GLY A 133 3.82 6.14 -1.16
N TRP A 134 4.85 6.82 -1.65
CA TRP A 134 6.10 7.00 -0.91
C TRP A 134 6.15 8.32 -0.14
N TYR A 135 7.01 8.36 0.88
CA TYR A 135 7.36 9.53 1.68
C TYR A 135 8.88 9.58 1.84
N LYS A 136 9.46 10.78 1.83
CA LYS A 136 10.86 11.01 2.15
C LYS A 136 10.92 11.92 3.36
N ASP A 137 11.65 11.51 4.39
CA ASP A 137 11.93 12.40 5.51
C ASP A 137 13.11 13.32 5.18
N THR A 138 12.96 14.61 5.47
CA THR A 138 13.93 15.66 5.11
C THR A 138 14.37 16.51 6.29
N ASP A 139 13.79 16.28 7.47
CA ASP A 139 13.90 17.15 8.64
C ASP A 139 14.74 16.49 9.73
#